data_AF-A0A1V3FVE9-F1
#
_entry.id   AF-A0A1V3FVE9-F1
#
_cell.length_a   1.000
_cell.length_b   1.000
_cell.length_c   1.000
_cell.angle_alpha   90.00
_cell.angle_beta   90.00
_cell.angle_gamma   90.00
#
_symmetry.space_group_name_H-M   'P 1'
#
loop_
_entity.id
_entity.type
_entity.pdbx_description
1 polymer ?
#
loop_
_entity_poly.entity_id
_entity_poly.type
_entity_poly.pdbx_seq_one_letter_code
_entity_poly.pdbx_strand_id
1 'polypeptide(L)'
;MAEFIPAAKPVIGDEEREAVDRVLRSGMVAQGPEVAAFEEEFGAAMVDGRACVAVNSGTSGLHLGLLAAGIGPGDEVIVPAFTFAATGNAVALTGATPVFADVDLQTYTLDPQDVRAKVTERTAAVMPVHLYGHPARMDELEAICREHGLQLFEDAAQAHGARWKGRPVGTFGAWGMFSLYPTKNMTSGEGGMVSVGEADVARRLRL
;
A
#
# COMPACT_ATOMS: atom_id res chain seq x y z
N MET A 1 -3.10 -13.90 -38.53
CA MET A 1 -3.64 -13.27 -37.29
C MET A 1 -2.54 -12.43 -36.70
N ALA A 2 -2.83 -11.21 -36.25
CA ALA A 2 -1.86 -10.44 -35.47
C ALA A 2 -1.57 -11.19 -34.15
N GLU A 3 -0.33 -11.11 -33.68
CA GLU A 3 0.06 -11.66 -32.39
C GLU A 3 -0.72 -10.94 -31.27
N PHE A 4 -1.24 -11.71 -30.31
CA PHE A 4 -1.97 -11.16 -29.18
C PHE A 4 -1.02 -10.43 -28.23
N ILE A 5 -1.31 -9.16 -27.92
CA ILE A 5 -0.54 -8.36 -26.96
C ILE A 5 -1.31 -8.33 -25.64
N PRO A 6 -0.86 -9.05 -24.58
CA PRO A 6 -1.53 -9.04 -23.29
C PRO A 6 -1.31 -7.71 -22.56
N ALA A 7 -2.29 -7.31 -21.73
CA ALA A 7 -2.15 -6.13 -20.88
C ALA A 7 -1.07 -6.30 -19.79
N ALA A 8 -0.80 -7.55 -19.37
CA ALA A 8 0.27 -7.90 -18.43
C ALA A 8 0.83 -9.28 -18.74
N LYS A 9 2.15 -9.45 -18.55
CA LYS A 9 2.86 -10.73 -18.70
C LYS A 9 3.92 -10.83 -17.59
N PRO A 10 3.64 -11.54 -16.48
CA PRO A 10 4.62 -11.73 -15.40
C PRO A 10 5.89 -12.40 -15.93
N VAL A 11 7.03 -12.03 -15.36
CA VAL A 11 8.32 -12.66 -15.63
C VAL A 11 8.65 -13.60 -14.48
N ILE A 12 8.66 -14.90 -14.76
CA ILE A 12 8.98 -15.96 -13.79
C ILE A 12 10.04 -16.84 -14.45
N GLY A 13 11.29 -16.63 -14.06
CA GLY A 13 12.47 -17.34 -14.53
C GLY A 13 12.78 -18.59 -13.69
N ASP A 14 13.99 -19.12 -13.89
CA ASP A 14 14.44 -20.32 -13.20
C ASP A 14 14.72 -20.06 -11.71
N GLU A 15 15.22 -18.87 -11.36
CA GLU A 15 15.49 -18.48 -9.96
C GLU A 15 14.21 -18.50 -9.11
N GLU A 16 13.10 -17.96 -9.61
CA GLU A 16 11.81 -18.00 -8.91
C GLU A 16 11.29 -19.44 -8.77
N ARG A 17 11.48 -20.28 -9.79
CA ARG A 17 11.04 -21.69 -9.78
C ARG A 17 11.83 -22.50 -8.76
N GLU A 18 13.15 -22.29 -8.72
CA GLU A 18 14.03 -22.92 -7.73
C GLU A 18 13.67 -22.48 -6.31
N ALA A 19 13.35 -21.19 -6.10
CA ALA A 19 12.90 -20.69 -4.80
C ALA A 19 11.61 -21.40 -4.32
N VAL A 20 10.63 -21.58 -5.21
CA VAL A 20 9.42 -22.34 -4.90
C VAL A 20 9.74 -23.81 -4.58
N ASP A 21 10.60 -24.46 -5.38
CA ASP A 21 10.99 -25.86 -5.15
C ASP A 21 11.70 -26.04 -3.80
N ARG A 22 12.55 -25.09 -3.38
CA ARG A 22 13.16 -25.11 -2.04
C ARG A 22 12.12 -25.12 -0.93
N VAL A 23 11.11 -24.25 -1.00
CA VAL A 23 10.01 -24.21 -0.03
C VAL A 23 9.23 -25.53 -0.02
N LEU A 24 8.86 -26.04 -1.20
CA LEU A 24 8.11 -27.29 -1.33
C LEU A 24 8.88 -28.48 -0.75
N ARG A 25 10.20 -28.58 -1.02
CA ARG A 25 11.06 -29.64 -0.46
C ARG A 25 11.23 -29.54 1.05
N SER A 26 11.22 -28.34 1.61
CA SER A 26 11.36 -28.14 3.06
C SER A 26 10.12 -28.60 3.84
N GLY A 27 8.95 -28.65 3.20
CA GLY A 27 7.65 -28.89 3.86
C GLY A 27 7.11 -27.68 4.65
N MET A 28 7.88 -26.61 4.80
CA MET A 28 7.45 -25.36 5.46
C MET A 28 6.71 -24.44 4.49
N VAL A 29 5.49 -24.82 4.11
CA VAL A 29 4.69 -24.15 3.06
C VAL A 29 3.87 -22.95 3.54
N ALA A 30 3.96 -22.60 4.83
CA ALA A 30 3.31 -21.43 5.43
C ALA A 30 4.36 -20.32 5.68
N GLN A 31 4.01 -19.31 6.47
CA GLN A 31 4.95 -18.27 6.89
C GLN A 31 6.21 -18.89 7.52
N GLY A 32 7.38 -18.45 7.08
CA GLY A 32 8.66 -19.06 7.42
C GLY A 32 9.87 -18.21 7.00
N PRO A 33 11.06 -18.81 6.92
CA PRO A 33 12.32 -18.10 6.67
C PRO A 33 12.32 -17.25 5.39
N GLU A 34 11.73 -17.74 4.31
CA GLU A 34 11.66 -16.99 3.03
C GLU A 34 10.80 -15.72 3.17
N VAL A 35 9.72 -15.77 3.98
CA VAL A 35 8.90 -14.58 4.24
C VAL A 35 9.67 -13.56 5.09
N ALA A 36 10.38 -14.03 6.13
CA ALA A 36 11.19 -13.16 6.98
C ALA A 36 12.32 -12.49 6.20
N ALA A 37 13.04 -13.24 5.36
CA ALA A 37 14.07 -12.70 4.48
C ALA A 37 13.49 -11.66 3.52
N PHE A 38 12.32 -11.95 2.91
CA PHE A 38 11.68 -11.02 2.00
C PHE A 38 11.20 -9.74 2.69
N GLU A 39 10.69 -9.79 3.93
CA GLU A 39 10.37 -8.60 4.72
C GLU A 39 11.60 -7.70 4.92
N GLU A 40 12.75 -8.28 5.28
CA GLU A 40 14.01 -7.55 5.50
C GLU A 40 14.57 -6.95 4.20
N GLU A 41 14.63 -7.76 3.14
CA GLU A 41 15.15 -7.34 1.84
C GLU A 41 14.28 -6.26 1.19
N PHE A 42 12.95 -6.40 1.27
CA PHE A 42 12.02 -5.38 0.77
C PHE A 42 12.19 -4.08 1.54
N GLY A 43 12.28 -4.15 2.87
CA GLY A 43 12.53 -3.01 3.74
C GLY A 43 13.79 -2.24 3.31
N ALA A 44 14.90 -2.95 3.18
CA ALA A 44 16.20 -2.38 2.80
C ALA A 44 16.22 -1.79 1.38
N ALA A 45 15.62 -2.49 0.40
CA ALA A 45 15.70 -2.11 -1.00
C ALA A 45 14.67 -1.05 -1.43
N MET A 46 13.47 -1.07 -0.85
CA MET A 46 12.32 -0.34 -1.39
C MET A 46 11.89 0.86 -0.54
N VAL A 47 12.08 0.80 0.78
CA VAL A 47 11.47 1.74 1.73
C VAL A 47 12.46 2.25 2.79
N ASP A 48 13.71 2.46 2.37
CA ASP A 48 14.80 3.05 3.17
C ASP A 48 14.98 2.36 4.55
N GLY A 49 14.86 1.03 4.59
CA GLY A 49 15.05 0.23 5.79
C GLY A 49 13.87 0.22 6.77
N ARG A 50 12.69 0.75 6.39
CA ARG A 50 11.48 0.60 7.20
C ARG A 50 11.17 -0.87 7.44
N ALA A 51 10.68 -1.18 8.64
CA ALA A 51 10.17 -2.50 8.94
C ALA A 51 8.99 -2.82 8.02
N CYS A 52 8.95 -4.04 7.52
CA CYS A 52 7.91 -4.54 6.64
C CYS A 52 7.20 -5.75 7.24
N VAL A 53 5.94 -5.95 6.88
CA VAL A 53 5.13 -7.11 7.24
C VAL A 53 4.45 -7.65 5.99
N ALA A 54 4.74 -8.90 5.65
CA ALA A 54 4.15 -9.57 4.50
C ALA A 54 2.73 -10.07 4.83
N VAL A 55 1.83 -9.94 3.87
CA VAL A 55 0.42 -10.35 3.98
C VAL A 55 -0.02 -11.06 2.70
N ASN A 56 -1.16 -11.76 2.76
CA ASN A 56 -1.62 -12.60 1.65
C ASN A 56 -2.20 -11.82 0.44
N SER A 57 -2.47 -10.53 0.58
CA SER A 57 -2.92 -9.68 -0.53
C SER A 57 -2.73 -8.20 -0.21
N GLY A 58 -2.71 -7.35 -1.23
CA GLY A 58 -2.73 -5.89 -1.04
C GLY A 58 -3.99 -5.41 -0.30
N THR A 59 -5.15 -6.02 -0.57
CA THR A 59 -6.41 -5.70 0.13
C THR A 59 -6.32 -5.99 1.63
N SER A 60 -5.74 -7.13 2.01
CA SER A 60 -5.49 -7.47 3.42
C SER A 60 -4.51 -6.50 4.05
N GLY A 61 -3.48 -6.07 3.31
CA GLY A 61 -2.52 -5.07 3.78
C GLY A 61 -3.17 -3.72 4.10
N LEU A 62 -4.05 -3.22 3.22
CA LEU A 62 -4.82 -2.01 3.47
C LEU A 62 -5.70 -2.15 4.72
N HIS A 63 -6.46 -3.24 4.80
CA HIS A 63 -7.39 -3.47 5.91
C HIS A 63 -6.66 -3.60 7.24
N LEU A 64 -5.59 -4.42 7.31
CA LEU A 64 -4.80 -4.59 8.52
C LEU A 64 -4.03 -3.32 8.90
N GLY A 65 -3.52 -2.57 7.92
CA GLY A 65 -2.88 -1.26 8.16
C GLY A 65 -3.83 -0.28 8.84
N LEU A 66 -5.06 -0.16 8.33
CA LEU A 66 -6.09 0.70 8.92
C LEU A 66 -6.45 0.27 10.36
N LEU A 67 -6.71 -1.02 10.59
CA LEU A 67 -7.00 -1.55 11.93
C LEU A 67 -5.82 -1.33 12.89
N ALA A 68 -4.59 -1.56 12.43
CA ALA A 68 -3.39 -1.37 13.23
C ALA A 68 -3.18 0.11 13.62
N ALA A 69 -3.51 1.04 12.71
CA ALA A 69 -3.54 2.48 12.94
C ALA A 69 -4.72 2.96 13.80
N GLY A 70 -5.60 2.05 14.23
CA GLY A 70 -6.73 2.35 15.11
C GLY A 70 -7.94 2.96 14.41
N ILE A 71 -8.03 2.88 13.08
CA ILE A 71 -9.20 3.33 12.31
C ILE A 71 -10.37 2.39 12.57
N GLY A 72 -11.55 2.95 12.85
CA GLY A 72 -12.74 2.18 13.14
C GLY A 72 -14.06 2.97 13.08
N PRO A 73 -15.13 2.47 13.72
CA PRO A 73 -16.45 3.09 13.67
C PRO A 73 -16.44 4.55 14.13
N GLY A 74 -17.02 5.42 13.30
CA GLY A 74 -17.11 6.86 13.55
C GLY A 74 -16.02 7.68 12.84
N ASP A 75 -14.94 7.04 12.40
CA ASP A 75 -13.88 7.71 11.65
C ASP A 75 -14.25 7.90 10.18
N GLU A 76 -13.74 8.97 9.59
CA GLU A 76 -13.71 9.20 8.15
C GLU A 76 -12.27 9.09 7.62
N VAL A 77 -12.08 8.37 6.52
CA VAL A 77 -10.80 8.31 5.80
C VAL A 77 -10.99 8.84 4.39
N ILE A 78 -10.25 9.89 4.03
CA ILE A 78 -10.31 10.47 2.69
C ILE A 78 -9.48 9.63 1.73
N VAL A 79 -10.10 9.17 0.64
CA VAL A 79 -9.51 8.32 -0.41
C VAL A 79 -9.85 8.87 -1.80
N PRO A 80 -9.06 8.59 -2.85
CA PRO A 80 -9.40 9.03 -4.20
C PRO A 80 -10.66 8.33 -4.73
N ALA A 81 -11.50 9.07 -5.45
CA ALA A 81 -12.68 8.57 -6.14
C ALA A 81 -12.33 7.67 -7.35
N PHE A 82 -11.12 7.86 -7.92
CA PHE A 82 -10.60 7.06 -9.01
C PHE A 82 -9.44 6.18 -8.52
N THR A 83 -9.76 4.95 -8.15
CA THR A 83 -8.80 3.93 -7.67
C THR A 83 -9.40 2.52 -7.80
N PHE A 84 -8.64 1.49 -7.45
CA PHE A 84 -9.16 0.14 -7.27
C PHE A 84 -10.06 0.05 -6.03
N ALA A 85 -11.18 -0.68 -6.13
CA ALA A 85 -12.22 -0.72 -5.09
C ALA A 85 -11.72 -1.11 -3.69
N ALA A 86 -10.62 -1.88 -3.59
CA ALA A 86 -10.05 -2.27 -2.30
C ALA A 86 -9.68 -1.08 -1.42
N THR A 87 -9.24 0.05 -1.98
CA THR A 87 -8.87 1.25 -1.21
C THR A 87 -10.04 1.74 -0.34
N GLY A 88 -11.21 1.93 -0.93
CA GLY A 88 -12.42 2.35 -0.19
C GLY A 88 -13.04 1.21 0.64
N ASN A 89 -13.04 -0.02 0.10
CA ASN A 89 -13.60 -1.17 0.80
C ASN A 89 -12.82 -1.49 2.09
N ALA A 90 -11.50 -1.36 2.07
CA ALA A 90 -10.68 -1.59 3.27
C ALA A 90 -11.04 -0.63 4.40
N VAL A 91 -11.32 0.65 4.08
CA VAL A 91 -11.87 1.61 5.05
C VAL A 91 -13.22 1.14 5.57
N ALA A 92 -14.16 0.82 4.69
CA ALA A 92 -15.50 0.38 5.09
C ALA A 92 -15.48 -0.89 5.97
N LEU A 93 -14.57 -1.83 5.71
CA LEU A 93 -14.44 -3.09 6.46
C LEU A 93 -13.99 -2.87 7.92
N THR A 94 -13.32 -1.77 8.23
CA THR A 94 -12.98 -1.39 9.62
C THR A 94 -14.21 -0.88 10.40
N GLY A 95 -15.31 -0.57 9.71
CA GLY A 95 -16.45 0.17 10.25
C GLY A 95 -16.36 1.69 10.09
N ALA A 96 -15.23 2.22 9.59
CA ALA A 96 -15.07 3.62 9.22
C ALA A 96 -15.79 3.97 7.91
N THR A 97 -15.87 5.27 7.60
CA THR A 97 -16.52 5.79 6.39
C THR A 97 -15.47 6.26 5.36
N PRO A 98 -15.40 5.67 4.15
CA PRO A 98 -14.59 6.23 3.07
C PRO A 98 -15.21 7.53 2.56
N VAL A 99 -14.46 8.62 2.60
CA VAL A 99 -14.83 9.91 2.01
C VAL A 99 -14.08 10.07 0.70
N PHE A 100 -14.80 10.00 -0.41
CA PHE A 100 -14.18 10.09 -1.74
C PHE A 100 -13.86 11.54 -2.11
N ALA A 101 -12.61 11.79 -2.48
CA ALA A 101 -12.11 13.04 -3.04
C ALA A 101 -11.67 12.85 -4.49
N ASP A 102 -11.79 13.90 -5.30
CA ASP A 102 -11.46 13.89 -6.72
C ASP A 102 -9.95 13.75 -6.97
N VAL A 103 -9.60 13.45 -8.22
CA VAL A 103 -8.22 13.31 -8.67
C VAL A 103 -7.82 14.45 -9.59
N ASP A 104 -6.54 14.78 -9.59
CA ASP A 104 -5.96 15.66 -10.60
C ASP A 104 -5.95 14.94 -11.96
N LEU A 105 -6.53 15.56 -13.00
CA LEU A 105 -6.68 14.92 -14.31
C LEU A 105 -5.37 14.74 -15.10
N GLN A 106 -4.26 15.35 -14.66
CA GLN A 106 -2.95 15.19 -15.30
C GLN A 106 -2.18 14.02 -14.72
N THR A 107 -2.31 13.80 -13.41
CA THR A 107 -1.56 12.77 -12.67
C THR A 107 -2.41 11.56 -12.31
N TYR A 108 -3.74 11.71 -12.32
CA TYR A 108 -4.73 10.77 -11.79
C TYR A 108 -4.53 10.42 -10.31
N THR A 109 -3.76 11.24 -9.58
CA THR A 109 -3.56 11.10 -8.14
C THR A 109 -4.48 12.04 -7.37
N LEU A 110 -4.69 11.72 -6.09
CA LEU A 110 -5.57 12.44 -5.17
C LEU A 110 -5.28 13.96 -5.17
N ASP A 111 -6.29 14.79 -5.46
CA ASP A 111 -6.15 16.25 -5.48
C ASP A 111 -6.10 16.83 -4.05
N PRO A 112 -4.99 17.45 -3.62
CA PRO A 112 -4.88 18.05 -2.30
C PRO A 112 -5.94 19.13 -2.01
N GLN A 113 -6.43 19.86 -3.03
CA GLN A 113 -7.44 20.90 -2.80
C GLN A 113 -8.81 20.29 -2.44
N ASP A 114 -9.22 19.24 -3.13
CA ASP A 114 -10.48 18.57 -2.82
C ASP A 114 -10.40 17.78 -1.50
N VAL A 115 -9.23 17.22 -1.17
CA VAL A 115 -8.97 16.66 0.18
C VAL A 115 -9.23 17.72 1.25
N ARG A 116 -8.62 18.90 1.12
CA ARG A 116 -8.78 20.00 2.10
C ARG A 116 -10.24 20.42 2.24
N ALA A 117 -11.00 20.48 1.15
CA ALA A 117 -12.42 20.82 1.17
C ALA A 117 -13.31 19.76 1.85
N LYS A 118 -12.84 18.52 1.95
CA LYS A 118 -13.58 17.38 2.50
C LYS A 118 -13.23 17.04 3.95
N VAL A 119 -12.24 17.71 4.55
CA VAL A 119 -11.93 17.53 5.97
C VAL A 119 -13.11 17.94 6.83
N THR A 120 -13.48 17.08 7.77
CA THR A 120 -14.51 17.29 8.79
C THR A 120 -13.94 17.00 10.18
N GLU A 121 -14.73 17.25 11.23
CA GLU A 121 -14.38 16.86 12.60
C GLU A 121 -14.25 15.34 12.81
N ARG A 122 -14.80 14.52 11.89
CA ARG A 122 -14.68 13.06 11.92
C ARG A 122 -13.51 12.53 11.08
N THR A 123 -12.87 13.38 10.29
CA THR A 123 -11.75 12.95 9.46
C THR A 123 -10.59 12.54 10.36
N ALA A 124 -10.20 11.27 10.26
CA ALA A 124 -9.10 10.69 11.03
C ALA A 124 -7.84 10.54 10.18
N ALA A 125 -7.99 10.33 8.87
CA ALA A 125 -6.86 10.06 7.99
C ALA A 125 -7.10 10.44 6.52
N VAL A 126 -5.99 10.55 5.79
CA VAL A 126 -5.95 10.61 4.32
C VAL A 126 -5.11 9.44 3.81
N MET A 127 -5.59 8.76 2.76
CA MET A 127 -4.89 7.65 2.12
C MET A 127 -4.82 7.86 0.61
N PRO A 128 -3.80 8.58 0.10
CA PRO A 128 -3.52 8.67 -1.33
C PRO A 128 -3.20 7.31 -1.95
N VAL A 129 -3.46 7.22 -3.26
CA VAL A 129 -3.05 6.10 -4.12
C VAL A 129 -2.01 6.61 -5.10
N HIS A 130 -0.90 5.90 -5.23
CA HIS A 130 0.13 6.18 -6.24
C HIS A 130 -0.24 5.51 -7.56
N LEU A 131 -1.25 6.07 -8.23
CA LEU A 131 -1.90 5.43 -9.36
C LEU A 131 -0.94 5.25 -10.54
N TYR A 132 -0.96 4.07 -11.14
CA TYR A 132 -0.10 3.68 -12.27
C TYR A 132 1.41 3.83 -12.01
N GLY A 133 1.80 3.84 -10.72
CA GLY A 133 3.20 4.03 -10.31
C GLY A 133 3.63 5.49 -10.21
N HIS A 134 2.73 6.45 -10.45
CA HIS A 134 3.01 7.87 -10.25
C HIS A 134 2.77 8.27 -8.79
N PRO A 135 3.77 8.77 -8.05
CA PRO A 135 3.57 9.23 -6.68
C PRO A 135 2.55 10.37 -6.61
N ALA A 136 1.72 10.34 -5.56
CA ALA A 136 0.82 11.45 -5.28
C ALA A 136 1.61 12.68 -4.81
N ARG A 137 0.95 13.82 -4.73
CA ARG A 137 1.50 15.11 -4.28
C ARG A 137 1.79 15.11 -2.78
N MET A 138 2.81 14.35 -2.36
CA MET A 138 3.02 13.98 -0.96
C MET A 138 3.35 15.17 -0.06
N ASP A 139 4.07 16.18 -0.54
CA ASP A 139 4.37 17.38 0.27
C ASP A 139 3.08 18.12 0.65
N GLU A 140 2.15 18.27 -0.30
CA GLU A 140 0.89 18.94 -0.06
C GLU A 140 -0.04 18.12 0.85
N LEU A 141 -0.08 16.79 0.67
CA LEU A 141 -0.88 15.90 1.51
C LEU A 141 -0.34 15.80 2.94
N GLU A 142 0.99 15.68 3.13
CA GLU A 142 1.61 15.75 4.47
C GLU A 142 1.33 17.08 5.15
N ALA A 143 1.33 18.20 4.41
CA ALA A 143 1.02 19.51 4.96
C ALA A 143 -0.44 19.60 5.46
N ILE A 144 -1.40 19.09 4.68
CA ILE A 144 -2.82 19.03 5.09
C ILE A 144 -2.99 18.14 6.33
N CYS A 145 -2.42 16.94 6.33
CA CYS A 145 -2.50 16.03 7.47
C CYS A 145 -1.93 16.67 8.73
N ARG A 146 -0.77 17.34 8.64
CA ARG A 146 -0.17 18.04 9.79
C ARG A 146 -1.01 19.21 10.29
N GLU A 147 -1.60 20.00 9.39
CA GLU A 147 -2.44 21.15 9.74
C GLU A 147 -3.69 20.74 10.52
N HIS A 148 -4.30 19.62 10.13
CA HIS A 148 -5.55 19.13 10.70
C HIS A 148 -5.39 18.02 11.74
N GLY A 149 -4.15 17.60 12.05
CA GLY A 149 -3.88 16.51 12.98
C GLY A 149 -4.34 15.13 12.49
N LEU A 150 -4.34 14.90 11.18
CA LEU A 150 -4.79 13.67 10.54
C LEU A 150 -3.62 12.68 10.38
N GLN A 151 -3.92 11.39 10.40
CA GLN A 151 -2.97 10.38 9.97
C GLN A 151 -2.80 10.41 8.43
N LEU A 152 -1.65 9.95 7.96
CA LEU A 152 -1.37 9.74 6.54
C LEU A 152 -1.00 8.27 6.33
N PHE A 153 -1.59 7.64 5.32
CA PHE A 153 -1.28 6.28 4.88
C PHE A 153 -0.99 6.29 3.38
N GLU A 154 -0.41 5.20 2.86
CA GLU A 154 -0.15 5.08 1.42
C GLU A 154 -0.75 3.79 0.85
N ASP A 155 -1.56 3.91 -0.20
CA ASP A 155 -1.82 2.82 -1.14
C ASP A 155 -0.80 2.91 -2.28
N ALA A 156 0.32 2.19 -2.09
CA ALA A 156 1.43 2.09 -3.03
C ALA A 156 1.34 0.82 -3.89
N ALA A 157 0.14 0.22 -4.03
CA ALA A 157 -0.06 -1.07 -4.71
C ALA A 157 0.59 -1.15 -6.09
N GLN A 158 0.70 -0.03 -6.80
CA GLN A 158 1.18 0.07 -8.18
C GLN A 158 2.54 0.79 -8.31
N ALA A 159 3.20 1.13 -7.20
CA ALA A 159 4.30 2.10 -7.19
C ALA A 159 5.60 1.58 -6.56
N HIS A 160 5.88 0.28 -6.71
CA HIS A 160 7.14 -0.33 -6.29
C HIS A 160 8.34 0.44 -6.84
N GLY A 161 9.18 0.97 -5.95
CA GLY A 161 10.41 1.68 -6.30
C GLY A 161 10.21 3.14 -6.75
N ALA A 162 8.97 3.63 -6.80
CA ALA A 162 8.72 5.03 -7.11
C ALA A 162 9.22 5.95 -5.99
N ARG A 163 9.60 7.19 -6.35
CA ARG A 163 10.12 8.18 -5.41
C ARG A 163 9.46 9.53 -5.64
N TRP A 164 9.07 10.19 -4.55
CA TRP A 164 8.67 11.59 -4.55
C TRP A 164 9.83 12.44 -4.02
N LYS A 165 10.39 13.30 -4.87
CA LYS A 165 11.53 14.18 -4.53
C LYS A 165 12.69 13.46 -3.83
N GLY A 166 12.98 12.24 -4.27
CA GLY A 166 14.06 11.39 -3.73
C GLY A 166 13.65 10.49 -2.56
N ARG A 167 12.53 10.74 -1.88
CA ARG A 167 12.00 9.87 -0.83
C ARG A 167 11.14 8.75 -1.43
N PRO A 168 11.36 7.46 -1.09
CA PRO A 168 10.55 6.37 -1.62
C PRO A 168 9.10 6.46 -1.16
N VAL A 169 8.17 6.07 -2.04
CA VAL A 169 6.79 5.81 -1.62
C VAL A 169 6.74 4.61 -0.66
N GLY A 170 5.71 4.53 0.16
CA GLY A 170 5.64 3.63 1.32
C GLY A 170 6.42 4.14 2.54
N THR A 171 7.17 5.24 2.40
CA THR A 171 7.93 5.84 3.51
C THR A 171 7.26 7.06 4.12
N PHE A 172 6.09 7.48 3.64
CA PHE A 172 5.31 8.58 4.17
C PHE A 172 4.31 8.07 5.22
N GLY A 173 3.95 8.93 6.18
CA GLY A 173 2.95 8.60 7.19
C GLY A 173 3.23 7.36 8.04
N ALA A 174 2.16 6.79 8.58
CA ALA A 174 2.20 5.70 9.57
C ALA A 174 2.47 4.33 8.95
N TRP A 175 1.97 4.07 7.74
CA TRP A 175 2.22 2.85 6.98
C TRP A 175 1.94 3.04 5.48
N GLY A 176 2.53 2.18 4.66
CA GLY A 176 2.25 2.09 3.22
C GLY A 176 2.12 0.65 2.75
N MET A 177 1.16 0.38 1.87
CA MET A 177 0.84 -0.96 1.36
C MET A 177 1.26 -1.13 -0.09
N PHE A 178 1.92 -2.25 -0.39
CA PHE A 178 2.29 -2.70 -1.72
C PHE A 178 1.55 -4.00 -2.06
N SER A 179 1.21 -4.19 -3.34
CA SER A 179 0.53 -5.40 -3.83
C SER A 179 1.50 -6.25 -4.63
N LEU A 180 1.49 -7.56 -4.40
CA LEU A 180 2.31 -8.53 -5.13
C LEU A 180 1.47 -9.41 -6.06
N TYR A 181 0.34 -8.86 -6.53
CA TYR A 181 -0.53 -9.49 -7.52
C TYR A 181 0.18 -9.60 -8.89
N PRO A 182 -0.17 -10.54 -9.80
CA PRO A 182 0.64 -10.85 -10.98
C PRO A 182 0.84 -9.69 -11.95
N THR A 183 -0.06 -8.70 -11.95
CA THR A 183 0.04 -7.53 -12.84
C THR A 183 0.90 -6.40 -12.29
N LYS A 184 1.49 -6.54 -11.10
CA LYS A 184 2.32 -5.53 -10.46
C LYS A 184 3.79 -5.65 -10.90
N ASN A 185 4.57 -4.58 -10.66
CA ASN A 185 5.99 -4.53 -11.02
C ASN A 185 6.83 -5.64 -10.35
N MET A 186 6.38 -6.11 -9.18
CA MET A 186 6.93 -7.24 -8.43
C MET A 186 5.76 -8.14 -8.02
N THR A 187 5.92 -9.47 -8.09
CA THR A 187 4.82 -10.42 -7.85
C THR A 187 5.28 -11.65 -7.08
N SER A 188 4.40 -12.15 -6.21
CA SER A 188 4.49 -13.45 -5.54
C SER A 188 3.32 -14.36 -5.95
N GLY A 189 2.66 -14.06 -7.08
CA GLY A 189 1.38 -14.66 -7.47
C GLY A 189 0.22 -13.97 -6.76
N GLU A 190 0.13 -14.13 -5.45
CA GLU A 190 -0.73 -13.32 -4.58
C GLU A 190 0.11 -12.84 -3.40
N GLY A 191 -0.21 -11.67 -2.87
CA GLY A 191 0.53 -11.12 -1.73
C GLY A 191 0.38 -9.62 -1.58
N GLY A 192 0.87 -9.14 -0.45
CA GLY A 192 1.09 -7.73 -0.19
C GLY A 192 2.20 -7.54 0.83
N MET A 193 2.69 -6.30 0.92
CA MET A 193 3.71 -5.89 1.87
C MET A 193 3.28 -4.59 2.52
N VAL A 194 3.29 -4.53 3.85
CA VAL A 194 3.00 -3.31 4.60
C VAL A 194 4.31 -2.78 5.19
N SER A 195 4.78 -1.67 4.65
CA SER A 195 5.88 -0.88 5.22
C SER A 195 5.35 -0.05 6.39
N VAL A 196 6.15 0.06 7.45
CA VAL A 196 5.68 0.62 8.72
C VAL A 196 6.54 1.79 9.16
N GLY A 197 5.89 2.93 9.42
CA GLY A 197 6.50 4.14 9.99
C GLY A 197 6.46 4.17 11.52
N GLU A 198 5.50 3.47 12.15
CA GLU A 198 5.30 3.47 13.60
C GLU A 198 5.43 2.07 14.22
N ALA A 199 6.26 1.93 15.26
CA ALA A 199 6.55 0.62 15.87
C ALA A 199 5.30 -0.12 16.38
N ASP A 200 4.29 0.61 16.88
CA ASP A 200 3.05 0.00 17.37
C ASP A 200 2.18 -0.57 16.23
N VAL A 201 2.20 0.04 15.06
CA VAL A 201 1.52 -0.49 13.87
C VAL A 201 2.14 -1.83 13.47
N ALA A 202 3.48 -1.92 13.46
CA ALA A 202 4.20 -3.15 13.12
C ALA A 202 3.87 -4.29 14.08
N ARG A 203 3.76 -3.97 15.37
CA ARG A 203 3.39 -4.95 16.40
C ARG A 203 1.97 -5.46 16.19
N ARG A 204 1.00 -4.58 15.91
CA ARG A 204 -0.41 -4.94 15.71
C ARG A 204 -0.63 -5.74 14.41
N LEU A 205 0.11 -5.43 13.35
CA LEU A 205 0.05 -6.15 12.07
C LEU A 205 0.47 -7.63 12.18
N ARG A 206 1.29 -7.98 13.18
CA ARG A 206 1.80 -9.35 13.41
C ARG A 206 0.95 -10.19 14.36
N LEU A 207 -0.14 -9.64 14.92
CA LEU A 207 -1.08 -10.35 15.79
C LEU A 207 -2.13 -11.11 14.97
#